data_AF-A0A521PI16-F1
#
_entry.id   AF-A0A521PI16-F1
#
_cell.length_a   1.000
_cell.length_b   1.000
_cell.length_c   1.000
_cell.angle_alpha   90.00
_cell.angle_beta   90.00
_cell.angle_gamma   90.00
#
_symmetry.space_group_name_H-M   'P 1'
#
loop_
_entity.id
_entity.type
_entity.pdbx_description
1 polymer ?
#
loop_
_entity_poly.entity_id
_entity_poly.type
_entity_poly.pdbx_seq_one_letter_code
_entity_poly.pdbx_strand_id
1 'polypeptide(L)'
;MAPSRAQVAETPDDLLSDPIAWLFAEHHRHRQFCDLMQRTSMATNYDEALLSWLLDFVVHELALHVLDEEEDLFPLMRARAQPEDDLDKVLTRLSGEHAKDLTRAAAVRRHLETCLRQQAPISRSNVRRRALESFAVQERSHLALENAVVLPIARLRLTERDLVELSNRLATRRGIARRPARRADPKIGAG
;
A
#
# COMPACT_ATOMS: atom_id res chain seq x y z
N MET A 1 0.58 9.03 -23.64
CA MET A 1 -0.77 9.13 -23.04
C MET A 1 -0.68 10.07 -21.86
N ALA A 2 -1.66 10.96 -21.66
CA ALA A 2 -1.68 11.82 -20.47
C ALA A 2 -1.85 10.97 -19.21
N PRO A 3 -1.22 11.35 -18.07
CA PRO A 3 -1.44 10.68 -16.80
C PRO A 3 -2.91 10.81 -16.38
N SER A 4 -3.48 9.74 -15.84
CA SER A 4 -4.88 9.73 -15.38
C SER A 4 -5.03 8.76 -14.21
N ARG A 5 -5.87 9.13 -13.22
CA ARG A 5 -6.19 8.26 -12.08
C ARG A 5 -6.78 6.90 -12.50
N ALA A 6 -7.42 6.82 -13.67
CA ALA A 6 -7.98 5.56 -14.20
C ALA A 6 -6.91 4.49 -14.49
N GLN A 7 -5.63 4.85 -14.42
CA GLN A 7 -4.49 3.93 -14.54
C GLN A 7 -4.17 3.21 -13.23
N VAL A 8 -4.79 3.62 -12.13
CA VAL A 8 -4.66 2.98 -10.81
C VAL A 8 -5.97 2.28 -10.52
N ALA A 9 -5.91 0.95 -10.43
CA ALA A 9 -7.07 0.12 -10.16
C ALA A 9 -7.34 0.05 -8.66
N GLU A 10 -8.61 0.12 -8.27
CA GLU A 10 -9.02 -0.13 -6.90
C GLU A 10 -8.74 -1.59 -6.51
N THR A 11 -8.41 -1.82 -5.23
CA THR A 11 -8.21 -3.16 -4.70
C THR A 11 -9.57 -3.81 -4.42
N PRO A 12 -9.85 -5.00 -4.99
CA PRO A 12 -11.16 -5.63 -4.81
C PRO A 12 -11.42 -6.08 -3.36
N ASP A 13 -12.55 -5.65 -2.79
CA ASP A 13 -12.93 -5.98 -1.40
C ASP A 13 -13.13 -7.49 -1.17
N ASP A 14 -13.53 -8.24 -2.20
CA ASP A 14 -13.72 -9.68 -2.10
C ASP A 14 -12.40 -10.43 -1.81
N LEU A 15 -11.26 -9.84 -2.17
CA LEU A 15 -9.94 -10.36 -1.79
C LEU A 15 -9.71 -10.33 -0.28
N LEU A 16 -10.46 -9.56 0.52
CA LEU A 16 -10.33 -9.62 1.98
C LEU A 16 -10.61 -11.03 2.54
N SER A 17 -11.24 -11.93 1.77
CA SER A 17 -11.30 -13.36 2.13
C SER A 17 -9.93 -14.07 2.21
N ASP A 18 -8.92 -13.58 1.48
CA ASP A 18 -7.50 -13.92 1.61
C ASP A 18 -6.70 -12.62 1.84
N PRO A 19 -6.43 -12.22 3.10
CA PRO A 19 -5.80 -10.93 3.40
C PRO A 19 -4.40 -10.79 2.80
N ILE A 20 -3.69 -11.89 2.51
CA ILE A 20 -2.37 -11.82 1.86
C ILE A 20 -2.52 -11.57 0.37
N ALA A 21 -3.55 -12.14 -0.28
CA ALA A 21 -3.88 -11.77 -1.66
C ALA A 21 -4.33 -10.31 -1.76
N TRP A 22 -5.12 -9.85 -0.78
CA TRP A 22 -5.54 -8.45 -0.69
C TRP A 22 -4.35 -7.50 -0.56
N LEU A 23 -3.41 -7.76 0.36
CA LEU A 23 -2.18 -6.96 0.51
C LEU A 23 -1.34 -6.94 -0.77
N PHE A 24 -1.21 -8.09 -1.46
CA PHE A 24 -0.50 -8.15 -2.73
C PHE A 24 -1.17 -7.28 -3.82
N ALA A 25 -2.50 -7.25 -3.86
CA ALA A 25 -3.25 -6.38 -4.76
C ALA A 25 -3.10 -4.90 -4.38
N GLU A 26 -3.08 -4.57 -3.09
CA GLU A 26 -2.82 -3.21 -2.60
C GLU A 26 -1.40 -2.74 -2.97
N HIS A 27 -0.40 -3.62 -2.86
CA HIS A 27 0.95 -3.32 -3.35
C HIS A 27 0.98 -3.07 -4.86
N HIS A 28 0.15 -3.79 -5.64
CA HIS A 28 0.03 -3.53 -7.08
C HIS A 28 -0.58 -2.15 -7.36
N ARG A 29 -1.65 -1.77 -6.64
CA ARG A 29 -2.25 -0.44 -6.69
C ARG A 29 -1.22 0.65 -6.36
N HIS A 30 -0.44 0.48 -5.30
CA HIS A 30 0.63 1.43 -4.93
C HIS A 30 1.72 1.54 -6.01
N ARG A 31 2.10 0.43 -6.67
CA ARG A 31 3.03 0.48 -7.82
C ARG A 31 2.46 1.28 -8.99
N GLN A 32 1.18 1.10 -9.31
CA GLN A 32 0.50 1.89 -10.35
C GLN A 32 0.45 3.38 -9.97
N PHE A 33 0.19 3.69 -8.70
CA PHE A 33 0.28 5.05 -8.17
C PHE A 33 1.70 5.64 -8.34
N CYS A 34 2.75 4.87 -8.05
CA CYS A 34 4.13 5.30 -8.28
C CYS A 34 4.42 5.60 -9.76
N ASP A 35 3.91 4.77 -10.68
CA ASP A 35 4.01 5.01 -12.12
C ASP A 35 3.29 6.30 -12.53
N LEU A 36 2.11 6.55 -11.96
CA LEU A 36 1.34 7.76 -12.20
C LEU A 36 2.06 9.00 -11.66
N MET A 37 2.66 8.93 -10.46
CA MET A 37 3.49 10.00 -9.89
C MET A 37 4.67 10.35 -10.80
N GLN A 38 5.37 9.35 -11.32
CA GLN A 38 6.50 9.56 -12.21
C GLN A 38 6.07 10.18 -13.55
N ARG A 39 4.94 9.76 -14.12
CA ARG A 39 4.40 10.40 -15.33
C ARG A 39 3.97 11.84 -15.06
N THR A 40 3.34 12.09 -13.92
CA THR A 40 2.88 13.42 -13.50
C THR A 40 4.05 14.37 -13.23
N SER A 41 5.18 13.87 -12.74
CA SER A 41 6.40 14.68 -12.57
C SER A 41 6.85 15.28 -13.90
N MET A 42 6.69 14.54 -14.99
CA MET A 42 7.11 14.95 -16.33
C MET A 42 6.05 15.73 -17.11
N ALA A 43 4.78 15.69 -16.68
CA ALA A 43 3.67 16.33 -17.36
C ALA A 43 3.78 17.87 -17.31
N THR A 44 3.59 18.52 -18.46
CA THR A 44 3.66 19.99 -18.60
C THR A 44 2.31 20.67 -18.45
N ASN A 45 1.21 19.92 -18.53
CA ASN A 45 -0.14 20.42 -18.29
C ASN A 45 -0.49 20.38 -16.80
N TYR A 46 -1.22 21.39 -16.33
CA TYR A 46 -1.88 21.35 -15.04
C TYR A 46 -3.18 20.55 -15.14
N ASP A 47 -3.39 19.63 -14.22
CA ASP A 47 -4.61 18.83 -14.08
C ASP A 47 -5.00 18.81 -12.59
N GLU A 48 -6.00 19.62 -12.24
CA GLU A 48 -6.44 19.80 -10.86
C GLU A 48 -7.00 18.50 -10.25
N ALA A 49 -7.76 17.75 -11.04
CA ALA A 49 -8.40 16.52 -10.59
C ALA A 49 -7.35 15.45 -10.30
N LEU A 50 -6.34 15.32 -11.17
CA LEU A 50 -5.23 14.41 -10.97
C LEU A 50 -4.39 14.79 -9.74
N LEU A 51 -4.02 16.07 -9.59
CA LEU A 51 -3.19 16.50 -8.46
C LEU A 51 -3.93 16.37 -7.12
N SER A 52 -5.23 16.67 -7.08
CA SER A 52 -6.06 16.47 -5.90
C SER A 52 -6.16 14.98 -5.54
N TRP A 53 -6.32 14.11 -6.54
CA TRP A 53 -6.37 12.67 -6.32
C TRP A 53 -5.03 12.10 -5.82
N LEU A 54 -3.90 12.54 -6.39
CA LEU A 54 -2.58 12.14 -5.90
C LEU A 54 -2.34 12.60 -4.46
N LEU A 55 -2.81 13.80 -4.12
CA LEU A 55 -2.72 14.34 -2.75
C LEU A 55 -3.53 13.48 -1.78
N ASP A 56 -4.74 13.11 -2.16
CA ASP A 56 -5.62 12.24 -1.38
C ASP A 56 -4.98 10.87 -1.13
N PHE A 57 -4.41 10.26 -2.18
CA PHE A 57 -3.71 8.98 -2.08
C PHE A 57 -2.52 9.03 -1.10
N VAL A 58 -1.69 10.08 -1.16
CA VAL A 58 -0.54 10.23 -0.26
C VAL A 58 -0.96 10.45 1.19
N VAL A 59 -2.07 11.16 1.41
CA VAL A 59 -2.50 11.54 2.76
C VAL A 59 -3.31 10.44 3.44
N HIS A 60 -4.14 9.73 2.68
CA HIS A 60 -5.08 8.74 3.22
C HIS A 60 -4.65 7.31 2.90
N GLU A 61 -4.56 6.94 1.62
CA GLU A 61 -4.32 5.55 1.21
C GLU A 61 -2.97 5.03 1.71
N LEU A 62 -1.90 5.80 1.54
CA LEU A 62 -0.57 5.43 2.05
C LEU A 62 -0.56 5.30 3.57
N ALA A 63 -1.22 6.20 4.28
CA ALA A 63 -1.28 6.16 5.74
C ALA A 63 -2.04 4.92 6.24
N LEU A 64 -3.13 4.55 5.57
CA LEU A 64 -3.90 3.35 5.87
C LEU A 64 -3.06 2.08 5.65
N HIS A 65 -2.31 2.02 4.54
CA HIS A 65 -1.44 0.89 4.22
C HIS A 65 -0.35 0.69 5.28
N VAL A 66 0.34 1.77 5.68
CA VAL A 66 1.36 1.70 6.75
C VAL A 66 0.76 1.25 8.09
N LEU A 67 -0.48 1.66 8.41
CA LEU A 67 -1.17 1.19 9.62
C LEU A 67 -1.52 -0.30 9.54
N ASP A 68 -1.97 -0.79 8.38
CA ASP A 68 -2.22 -2.22 8.16
C ASP A 68 -0.96 -3.06 8.42
N GLU A 69 0.22 -2.51 8.14
CA GLU A 69 1.49 -3.18 8.34
C GLU A 69 2.01 -3.08 9.76
N GLU A 70 2.16 -1.86 10.27
CA GLU A 70 2.78 -1.59 11.57
C GLU A 70 1.91 -2.07 12.74
N GLU A 71 0.59 -1.95 12.65
CA GLU A 71 -0.32 -2.32 13.74
C GLU A 71 -0.78 -3.78 13.66
N ASP A 72 -0.76 -4.40 12.48
CA ASP A 72 -1.35 -5.72 12.26
C ASP A 72 -0.38 -6.74 11.65
N LEU A 73 0.04 -6.56 10.39
CA LEU A 73 0.85 -7.59 9.71
C LEU A 73 2.19 -7.83 10.40
N PHE A 74 2.99 -6.78 10.63
CA PHE A 74 4.33 -6.94 11.19
C PHE A 74 4.33 -7.51 12.61
N PRO A 75 3.43 -7.10 13.53
CA PRO A 75 3.28 -7.77 14.82
C PRO A 75 2.95 -9.26 14.70
N LEU A 76 2.02 -9.64 13.79
CA LEU A 76 1.70 -11.05 13.54
C LEU A 76 2.92 -11.80 12.99
N MET A 77 3.66 -11.19 12.07
CA MET A 77 4.87 -11.77 11.51
C MET A 77 5.94 -12.01 12.57
N ARG A 78 6.20 -11.04 13.46
CA ARG A 78 7.15 -11.22 14.57
C ARG A 78 6.72 -12.32 15.53
N ALA A 79 5.42 -12.51 15.74
CA ALA A 79 4.90 -13.56 16.61
C ALA A 79 4.96 -14.96 15.98
N ARG A 80 4.93 -15.08 14.64
CA ARG A 80 4.83 -16.36 13.92
C ARG A 80 6.12 -16.80 13.23
N ALA A 81 6.98 -15.85 12.87
CA ALA A 81 8.25 -16.14 12.22
C ALA A 81 9.10 -17.05 13.11
N GLN A 82 9.83 -17.96 12.47
CA GLN A 82 10.81 -18.81 13.11
C GLN A 82 12.21 -18.24 12.90
N PRO A 83 13.21 -18.62 13.72
CA PRO A 83 14.57 -18.14 13.58
C PRO A 83 15.16 -18.33 12.17
N GLU A 84 14.84 -19.44 11.49
CA GLU A 84 15.29 -19.72 10.13
C GLU A 84 14.71 -18.79 9.05
N ASP A 85 13.64 -18.05 9.35
CA ASP A 85 13.07 -17.08 8.42
C ASP A 85 13.90 -15.77 8.35
N ASP A 86 14.79 -15.52 9.33
CA ASP A 86 15.60 -14.29 9.50
C ASP A 86 14.82 -12.97 9.28
N LEU A 87 13.54 -12.97 9.67
CA LEU A 87 12.60 -11.92 9.27
C LEU A 87 12.73 -10.63 10.10
N ASP A 88 13.21 -10.71 11.34
CA ASP A 88 13.27 -9.58 12.27
C ASP A 88 14.08 -8.39 11.73
N LYS A 89 15.21 -8.67 11.06
CA LYS A 89 16.04 -7.61 10.46
C LYS A 89 15.31 -6.92 9.32
N VAL A 90 14.56 -7.68 8.53
CA VAL A 90 13.77 -7.17 7.40
C VAL A 90 12.64 -6.28 7.92
N LEU A 91 11.86 -6.74 8.90
CA LEU A 91 10.78 -5.94 9.49
C LEU A 91 11.30 -4.69 10.20
N THR A 92 12.42 -4.79 10.92
CA THR A 92 13.06 -3.63 11.55
C THR A 92 13.49 -2.59 10.51
N ARG A 93 14.04 -3.06 9.38
CA ARG A 93 14.41 -2.18 8.27
C ARG A 93 13.18 -1.50 7.66
N LEU A 94 12.12 -2.27 7.36
CA LEU A 94 10.88 -1.74 6.77
C LEU A 94 10.24 -0.68 7.68
N SER A 95 10.09 -0.96 8.98
CA SER A 95 9.59 0.03 9.94
C SER A 95 10.47 1.29 10.03
N GLY A 96 11.79 1.13 9.91
CA GLY A 96 12.71 2.27 9.83
C GLY A 96 12.62 3.06 8.52
N GLU A 97 12.21 2.42 7.42
CA GLU A 97 11.92 3.08 6.14
C GLU A 97 10.61 3.87 6.25
N HIS A 98 9.54 3.31 6.82
CA HIS A 98 8.26 4.02 7.05
C HIS A 98 8.42 5.38 7.73
N ALA A 99 9.24 5.47 8.78
CA ALA A 99 9.51 6.75 9.46
C ALA A 99 10.13 7.81 8.52
N LYS A 100 11.02 7.39 7.62
CA LYS A 100 11.62 8.27 6.60
C LYS A 100 10.59 8.63 5.52
N ASP A 101 9.70 7.72 5.22
CA ASP A 101 8.69 7.88 4.17
C ASP A 101 7.61 8.86 4.58
N LEU A 102 7.26 8.93 5.86
CA LEU A 102 6.42 10.01 6.39
C LEU A 102 7.00 11.39 6.10
N THR A 103 8.32 11.56 6.22
CA THR A 103 8.99 12.84 5.89
C THR A 103 8.93 13.13 4.39
N ARG A 104 9.13 12.11 3.55
CA ARG A 104 9.05 12.24 2.08
C ARG A 104 7.61 12.52 1.62
N ALA A 105 6.63 11.80 2.16
CA ALA A 105 5.21 11.98 1.93
C ALA A 105 4.78 13.40 2.31
N ALA A 106 5.23 13.94 3.44
CA ALA A 106 4.97 15.32 3.83
C ALA A 106 5.56 16.34 2.84
N ALA A 107 6.74 16.07 2.27
CA ALA A 107 7.32 16.91 1.22
C ALA A 107 6.51 16.84 -0.09
N VAL A 108 6.14 15.63 -0.54
CA VAL A 108 5.28 15.41 -1.72
C VAL A 108 3.94 16.12 -1.55
N ARG A 109 3.27 15.93 -0.41
CA ARG A 109 2.04 16.61 -0.02
C ARG A 109 2.16 18.13 -0.20
N ARG A 110 3.17 18.75 0.42
CA ARG A 110 3.40 20.21 0.32
C ARG A 110 3.59 20.66 -1.13
N HIS A 111 4.27 19.86 -1.96
CA HIS A 111 4.48 20.18 -3.36
C HIS A 111 3.19 20.10 -4.18
N LEU A 112 2.37 19.07 -3.96
CA LEU A 112 1.05 18.91 -4.58
C LEU A 112 0.12 20.07 -4.19
N GLU A 113 0.01 20.37 -2.89
CA GLU A 113 -0.77 21.51 -2.38
C GLU A 113 -0.30 22.85 -2.99
N THR A 114 1.01 23.03 -3.15
CA THR A 114 1.56 24.24 -3.78
C THR A 114 1.18 24.32 -5.26
N CYS A 115 1.24 23.21 -5.99
CA CYS A 115 0.82 23.15 -7.39
C CYS A 115 -0.68 23.46 -7.56
N LEU A 116 -1.53 22.92 -6.69
CA LEU A 116 -2.97 23.23 -6.65
C LEU A 116 -3.22 24.73 -6.41
N ARG A 117 -2.60 25.31 -5.37
CA ARG A 117 -2.74 26.76 -5.08
C ARG A 117 -2.25 27.67 -6.19
N GLN A 118 -1.18 27.27 -6.89
CA GLN A 118 -0.57 28.07 -7.96
C GLN A 118 -1.11 27.75 -9.35
N GLN A 119 -2.03 26.78 -9.45
CA GLN A 119 -2.52 26.23 -10.72
C GLN A 119 -1.39 25.93 -11.71
N ALA A 120 -0.34 25.25 -11.21
CA ALA A 120 0.90 25.03 -11.93
C ALA A 120 1.25 23.54 -12.00
N PRO A 121 1.76 23.05 -13.14
CA PRO A 121 2.21 21.66 -13.27
C PRO A 121 3.41 21.37 -12.36
N ILE A 122 3.59 20.11 -11.98
CA ILE A 122 4.74 19.66 -11.16
C ILE A 122 6.07 19.94 -11.88
N SER A 123 6.10 19.72 -13.20
CA SER A 123 7.28 19.91 -14.05
C SER A 123 7.84 21.33 -14.07
N ARG A 124 7.09 22.34 -13.62
CA ARG A 124 7.56 23.73 -13.53
C ARG A 124 8.71 23.90 -12.52
N SER A 125 8.91 22.93 -11.63
CA SER A 125 10.00 22.96 -10.64
C SER A 125 10.75 21.64 -10.58
N ASN A 126 12.06 21.69 -10.85
CA ASN A 126 12.94 20.53 -10.71
C ASN A 126 12.94 19.92 -9.31
N VAL A 127 12.74 20.74 -8.27
CA VAL A 127 12.64 20.27 -6.88
C VAL A 127 11.37 19.44 -6.68
N ARG A 128 10.22 19.93 -7.16
CA ARG A 128 8.94 19.20 -7.07
C ARG A 128 9.02 17.89 -7.84
N ARG A 129 9.57 17.93 -9.06
CA ARG A 129 9.83 16.74 -9.88
C ARG A 129 10.62 15.67 -9.13
N ARG A 130 11.80 16.05 -8.63
CA ARG A 130 12.69 15.13 -7.92
C ARG A 130 12.04 14.56 -6.65
N ALA A 131 11.21 15.33 -5.96
CA ALA A 131 10.48 14.86 -4.79
C ALA A 131 9.51 13.72 -5.14
N LEU A 132 8.67 13.88 -6.18
CA LEU A 132 7.74 12.83 -6.62
C LEU A 132 8.50 11.60 -7.15
N GLU A 133 9.56 11.81 -7.95
CA GLU A 133 10.37 10.72 -8.50
C GLU A 133 11.07 9.92 -7.39
N SER A 134 11.70 10.60 -6.43
CA SER A 134 12.40 9.96 -5.31
C SER A 134 11.45 9.19 -4.38
N PHE A 135 10.28 9.74 -4.11
CA PHE A 135 9.23 9.03 -3.38
C PHE A 135 8.83 7.75 -4.13
N ALA A 136 8.47 7.86 -5.41
CA ALA A 136 7.99 6.73 -6.20
C ALA A 136 9.06 5.63 -6.39
N VAL A 137 10.34 5.96 -6.40
CA VAL A 137 11.43 4.97 -6.45
C VAL A 137 11.54 4.21 -5.14
N GLN A 138 11.47 4.93 -4.02
CA GLN A 138 11.66 4.33 -2.71
C GLN A 138 10.45 3.46 -2.31
N GLU A 139 9.22 3.94 -2.53
CA GLU A 139 7.99 3.17 -2.33
C GLU A 139 8.02 1.85 -3.14
N ARG A 140 8.41 1.90 -4.41
CA ARG A 140 8.56 0.67 -5.22
C ARG A 140 9.59 -0.30 -4.65
N SER A 141 10.70 0.20 -4.12
CA SER A 141 11.72 -0.64 -3.49
C SER A 141 11.22 -1.27 -2.20
N HIS A 142 10.40 -0.54 -1.44
CA HIS A 142 9.78 -1.00 -0.21
C HIS A 142 8.84 -2.16 -0.49
N LEU A 143 7.84 -1.93 -1.36
CA LEU A 143 6.87 -2.93 -1.80
C LEU A 143 7.53 -4.15 -2.44
N ALA A 144 8.66 -3.97 -3.15
CA ALA A 144 9.39 -5.08 -3.74
C ALA A 144 9.98 -6.01 -2.67
N LEU A 145 10.51 -5.44 -1.58
CA LEU A 145 11.06 -6.23 -0.47
C LEU A 145 9.95 -7.01 0.25
N GLU A 146 8.80 -6.37 0.49
CA GLU A 146 7.67 -7.02 1.15
C GLU A 146 7.07 -8.14 0.31
N ASN A 147 6.87 -7.90 -0.98
CA ASN A 147 6.37 -8.92 -1.90
C ASN A 147 7.33 -10.10 -2.07
N ALA A 148 8.64 -9.85 -2.02
CA ALA A 148 9.66 -10.88 -2.21
C ALA A 148 9.97 -11.67 -0.93
N VAL A 149 9.74 -11.10 0.25
CA VAL A 149 10.16 -11.68 1.53
C VAL A 149 9.01 -11.80 2.51
N VAL A 150 8.37 -10.67 2.88
CA VAL A 150 7.38 -10.63 3.96
C VAL A 150 6.14 -11.44 3.60
N LEU A 151 5.48 -11.15 2.47
CA LEU A 151 4.23 -11.83 2.10
C LEU A 151 4.39 -13.34 1.86
N PRO A 152 5.47 -13.84 1.22
CA PRO A 152 5.72 -15.28 1.13
C PRO A 152 5.85 -15.96 2.50
N ILE A 153 6.58 -15.36 3.43
CA ILE A 153 6.72 -15.91 4.79
C ILE A 153 5.39 -15.80 5.53
N ALA A 154 4.60 -14.74 5.31
CA ALA A 154 3.27 -14.61 5.88
C ALA A 154 2.35 -15.76 5.45
N ARG A 155 2.36 -16.14 4.16
CA ARG A 155 1.62 -17.32 3.68
C ARG A 155 2.09 -18.62 4.33
N LEU A 156 3.38 -18.73 4.63
CA LEU A 156 3.96 -19.94 5.24
C LEU A 156 3.66 -20.04 6.74
N ARG A 157 3.69 -18.92 7.47
CA ARG A 157 3.71 -18.90 8.94
C ARG A 157 2.41 -18.48 9.59
N LEU A 158 1.57 -17.68 8.94
CA LEU A 158 0.31 -17.24 9.54
C LEU A 158 -0.70 -18.38 9.57
N THR A 159 -1.33 -18.57 10.73
CA THR A 159 -2.39 -19.55 10.92
C THR A 159 -3.71 -19.05 10.33
N GLU A 160 -4.67 -19.94 10.11
CA GLU A 160 -6.02 -19.55 9.69
C GLU A 160 -6.65 -18.52 10.63
N ARG A 161 -6.43 -18.64 11.94
CA ARG A 161 -6.90 -17.67 12.93
C ARG A 161 -6.28 -16.29 12.71
N ASP A 162 -4.97 -16.22 12.49
CA ASP A 162 -4.27 -14.96 12.25
C ASP A 162 -4.78 -14.27 10.97
N LEU A 163 -5.01 -15.06 9.90
CA LEU A 163 -5.54 -14.56 8.63
C LEU A 163 -6.96 -14.02 8.79
N VAL A 164 -7.83 -14.71 9.54
CA VAL A 164 -9.18 -14.21 9.83
C VAL A 164 -9.12 -12.90 10.62
N GLU A 165 -8.25 -12.81 11.62
CA GLU A 165 -8.08 -11.61 12.42
C GLU A 165 -7.54 -10.43 11.60
N LEU A 166 -6.46 -10.63 10.85
CA LEU A 166 -5.87 -9.62 9.96
C LEU A 166 -6.92 -9.10 8.98
N SER A 167 -7.64 -10.00 8.32
CA SER A 167 -8.72 -9.64 7.39
C SER A 167 -9.81 -8.78 8.05
N ASN A 168 -10.21 -9.09 9.28
CA ASN A 168 -11.20 -8.31 9.99
C ASN A 168 -10.71 -6.90 10.32
N ARG A 169 -9.43 -6.74 10.67
CA ARG A 169 -8.82 -5.43 10.95
C ARG A 169 -8.70 -4.59 9.68
N LEU A 170 -8.21 -5.18 8.57
CA LEU A 170 -8.15 -4.55 7.25
C LEU A 170 -9.54 -4.04 6.80
N ALA A 171 -10.58 -4.86 6.97
CA ALA A 171 -11.95 -4.51 6.61
C ALA A 171 -12.53 -3.41 7.51
N THR A 172 -12.31 -3.51 8.83
CA THR A 172 -12.81 -2.55 9.83
C THR A 172 -12.21 -1.17 9.59
N ARG A 173 -10.90 -1.09 9.32
CA ARG A 173 -10.20 0.16 9.05
C ARG A 173 -10.77 0.89 7.83
N ARG A 174 -11.38 0.15 6.91
CA ARG A 174 -12.02 0.66 5.67
C ARG A 174 -13.55 0.75 5.76
N GLY A 175 -14.16 0.44 6.90
CA GLY A 175 -15.62 0.45 7.07
C GLY A 175 -16.37 -0.61 6.23
N ILE A 176 -15.68 -1.65 5.78
CA ILE A 176 -16.26 -2.70 4.92
C ILE A 176 -16.96 -3.74 5.79
N ALA A 177 -18.26 -3.91 5.60
CA ALA A 177 -19.01 -4.98 6.25
C ALA A 177 -18.61 -6.34 5.65
N ARG A 178 -17.92 -7.19 6.43
CA ARG A 178 -17.63 -8.56 5.97
C ARG A 178 -18.90 -9.39 5.88
N ARG A 179 -19.09 -10.03 4.73
CA ARG A 179 -20.01 -11.15 4.61
C ARG A 179 -19.35 -12.36 5.28
N PRO A 180 -20.02 -13.07 6.21
CA PRO A 180 -19.39 -14.20 6.89
C PRO A 180 -18.95 -15.25 5.88
N ALA A 181 -17.77 -15.83 6.09
CA ALA A 181 -17.25 -16.91 5.26
C ALA A 181 -18.29 -18.03 5.19
N ARG A 182 -18.65 -18.46 3.98
CA ARG A 182 -19.58 -19.57 3.76
C ARG A 182 -18.97 -20.79 4.45
N ARG A 183 -19.61 -21.29 5.51
CA ARG A 183 -19.18 -22.53 6.18
C ARG A 183 -19.04 -23.62 5.11
N ALA A 184 -17.89 -24.28 5.06
CA ALA A 184 -17.74 -25.48 4.25
C ALA A 184 -18.78 -26.50 4.74
N ASP A 185 -19.65 -26.95 3.85
CA ASP A 185 -20.61 -28.01 4.15
C ASP A 185 -19.83 -29.25 4.60
N PRO A 186 -20.14 -29.83 5.78
CA PRO A 186 -19.55 -31.10 6.16
C PRO A 186 -19.99 -32.13 5.11
N LYS A 187 -19.01 -32.72 4.41
CA LYS A 187 -19.27 -33.86 3.52
C LYS A 187 -20.01 -34.93 4.33
N ILE A 188 -21.28 -35.13 4.01
CA ILE A 188 -22.08 -36.22 4.54
C ILE A 188 -21.42 -37.50 4.06
N GLY A 189 -20.79 -38.22 4.98
CA GLY A 189 -20.34 -39.59 4.74
C GLY A 189 -21.56 -40.47 4.53
N ALA A 190 -21.71 -40.99 3.31
CA ALA A 190 -22.55 -42.14 3.07
C ALA A 190 -21.71 -43.39 3.36
N GLY A 191 -22.15 -44.15 4.36
CA GLY A 191 -21.75 -45.55 4.54
C GLY A 191 -22.45 -46.48 3.57
#